data_AF-A0A2S6G205-F1
#
_entry.id   AF-A0A2S6G205-F1
#
_cell.length_a   1.000
_cell.length_b   1.000
_cell.length_c   1.000
_cell.angle_alpha   90.00
_cell.angle_beta   90.00
_cell.angle_gamma   90.00
#
_symmetry.space_group_name_H-M   'P 1'
#
loop_
_entity.id
_entity.type
_entity.pdbx_description
1 polymer ?
#
loop_
_entity_poly.entity_id
_entity_poly.type
_entity_poly.pdbx_seq_one_letter_code
_entity_poly.pdbx_strand_id
1 'polypeptide(L)'
;MEDIVFIGESIAIIGACWAIISGVGAWKREFIGKRKIELAEEVLASFFEVKDAIATIRNPFSSSNEGKSRQRGDHETKEDAELLDRGYIVFERYEAQKEIFVHFYTLKYRFMASFGHDQKEIFEECNRILRKPLKVATHST
;
A
#
# COMPACT_ATOMS: atom_id res chain seq x y z
N MET A 1 1.97 48.59 46.56
CA MET A 1 2.81 48.43 45.35
C MET A 1 3.07 46.95 45.10
N GLU A 2 3.45 46.20 46.14
CA GLU A 2 3.66 44.74 46.10
C GLU A 2 2.44 43.94 45.60
N ASP A 3 1.22 44.26 46.06
CA ASP A 3 0.01 43.54 45.60
C ASP A 3 -0.25 43.70 44.09
N ILE A 4 0.05 44.87 43.54
CA ILE A 4 -0.11 45.15 42.09
C ILE A 4 0.90 44.34 41.29
N VAL A 5 2.13 44.21 41.80
CA VAL A 5 3.19 43.39 41.20
C VAL A 5 2.77 41.91 41.23
N PHE A 6 2.29 41.41 42.37
CA PHE A 6 1.85 40.02 42.53
C PHE A 6 0.67 39.65 41.61
N ILE A 7 -0.30 40.55 41.45
CA ILE A 7 -1.42 40.37 40.51
C ILE A 7 -0.90 40.34 39.07
N GLY A 8 0.04 41.22 38.72
CA GLY A 8 0.67 41.25 37.40
C GLY A 8 1.41 39.95 37.07
N GLU A 9 2.20 39.42 38.02
CA GLU A 9 2.90 38.13 37.89
C GLU A 9 1.92 36.97 37.72
N SER A 10 0.85 36.94 38.52
CA SER A 10 -0.19 35.90 38.43
C SER A 10 -0.88 35.89 37.06
N ILE A 11 -1.22 37.05 36.52
CA ILE A 11 -1.83 37.18 35.18
C ILE A 11 -0.84 36.73 34.10
N ALA A 12 0.45 37.09 34.23
CA ALA A 12 1.48 36.67 33.28
C ALA A 12 1.66 35.14 33.26
N ILE A 13 1.67 34.50 34.42
CA ILE A 13 1.75 33.03 34.54
C ILE A 13 0.52 32.37 33.90
N ILE A 14 -0.68 32.85 34.18
CA ILE A 14 -1.92 32.33 33.59
C ILE A 14 -1.90 32.47 32.06
N GLY A 15 -1.46 33.63 31.56
CA GLY A 15 -1.31 33.88 30.12
C GLY A 15 -0.30 32.93 29.46
N ALA A 16 0.84 32.71 30.11
CA ALA A 16 1.86 31.77 29.64
C ALA A 16 1.33 30.32 29.60
N CYS A 17 0.64 29.88 30.65
CA CYS A 17 0.01 28.56 30.68
C CYS A 17 -1.03 28.38 29.57
N TRP A 18 -1.87 29.39 29.32
CA TRP A 18 -2.86 29.36 28.24
C TRP A 18 -2.22 29.26 26.85
N ALA A 19 -1.18 30.07 26.60
CA ALA A 19 -0.43 30.04 25.34
C ALA A 19 0.17 28.65 25.08
N ILE A 20 0.76 28.02 26.10
CA ILE A 20 1.31 26.66 26.01
C ILE A 20 0.21 25.65 25.66
N ILE A 21 -0.92 25.65 26.38
CA ILE A 21 -2.00 24.68 26.16
C ILE A 21 -2.57 24.81 24.74
N SER A 22 -2.84 26.04 24.30
CA SER A 22 -3.38 26.30 22.96
C SER A 22 -2.39 25.92 21.85
N GLY A 23 -1.09 26.19 22.06
CA GLY A 23 -0.01 25.83 21.14
C GLY A 23 0.15 24.31 21.00
N VAL A 24 0.15 23.57 22.11
CA VAL A 24 0.22 22.09 22.09
C VAL A 24 -0.98 21.48 21.37
N GLY A 25 -2.18 22.03 21.58
CA GLY A 25 -3.38 21.58 20.88
C GLY A 25 -3.31 21.81 19.37
N ALA A 26 -2.85 22.99 18.94
CA ALA A 26 -2.64 23.29 17.53
C ALA A 26 -1.59 22.36 16.91
N TRP A 27 -0.46 22.17 17.59
CA TRP A 27 0.62 21.31 17.11
C TRP A 27 0.19 19.84 16.98
N LYS A 28 -0.58 19.32 17.94
CA LYS A 28 -1.15 17.97 17.86
C LYS A 28 -2.04 17.80 16.63
N ARG A 29 -2.91 18.77 16.33
CA ARG A 29 -3.78 18.71 15.14
C ARG A 29 -2.98 18.75 13.85
N GLU A 30 -1.99 19.63 13.78
CA GLU A 30 -1.10 19.76 12.63
C GLU A 30 -0.32 18.46 12.36
N PHE A 31 0.27 17.88 13.41
CA PHE A 31 1.04 16.65 13.29
C PHE A 31 0.17 15.45 12.86
N ILE A 32 -1.05 15.34 13.40
CA ILE A 32 -2.02 14.31 12.98
C ILE A 32 -2.44 14.53 11.53
N GLY A 33 -2.72 15.78 11.15
CA GLY A 33 -3.10 16.14 9.78
C GLY A 33 -2.01 15.77 8.77
N LYS A 34 -0.77 16.22 9.04
CA LYS A 34 0.39 15.94 8.19
C LYS A 34 0.62 14.43 8.02
N ARG A 35 0.61 13.66 9.11
CA ARG A 35 0.75 12.20 9.05
C ARG A 35 -0.34 11.50 8.25
N LYS A 36 -1.59 12.00 8.32
CA LYS A 36 -2.69 11.45 7.53
C LYS A 36 -2.51 11.75 6.05
N ILE A 37 -2.08 12.97 5.69
CA ILE A 37 -1.83 13.36 4.30
C ILE A 37 -0.71 12.51 3.70
N GLU A 38 0.42 12.37 4.40
CA GLU A 38 1.54 11.54 3.95
C GLU A 38 1.11 10.09 3.70
N LEU A 39 0.32 9.51 4.62
CA LEU A 39 -0.20 8.15 4.45
C LEU A 39 -1.20 8.04 3.29
N ALA A 40 -2.04 9.05 3.07
CA ALA A 40 -2.96 9.06 1.94
C ALA A 40 -2.22 9.13 0.60
N GLU A 41 -1.15 9.92 0.52
CA GLU A 41 -0.27 10.01 -0.64
C GLU A 41 0.44 8.67 -0.91
N GLU A 42 1.03 8.06 0.13
CA GLU A 42 1.67 6.73 0.06
C GLU A 42 0.70 5.66 -0.46
N VAL A 43 -0.53 5.64 0.06
CA VAL A 43 -1.58 4.71 -0.38
C VAL A 43 -1.96 4.95 -1.82
N LEU A 44 -2.18 6.22 -2.22
CA LEU A 44 -2.56 6.56 -3.58
C LEU A 44 -1.47 6.19 -4.60
N ALA A 45 -0.20 6.44 -4.26
CA ALA A 45 0.94 6.01 -5.08
C ALA A 45 0.95 4.49 -5.25
N SER A 46 0.80 3.75 -4.16
CA SER A 46 0.76 2.28 -4.19
C SER A 46 -0.42 1.72 -5.01
N PHE A 47 -1.57 2.40 -5.05
CA PHE A 47 -2.67 2.04 -5.96
C PHE A 47 -2.26 2.12 -7.44
N PHE A 48 -1.52 3.17 -7.82
CA PHE A 48 -1.03 3.31 -9.18
C PHE A 48 0.04 2.25 -9.51
N GLU A 49 0.93 1.94 -8.57
CA GLU A 49 1.90 0.85 -8.74
C GLU A 49 1.21 -0.50 -8.95
N VAL A 50 0.16 -0.80 -8.17
CA VAL A 50 -0.64 -2.03 -8.33
C VAL A 50 -1.32 -2.06 -9.70
N LYS A 51 -1.84 -0.93 -10.19
CA LYS A 51 -2.44 -0.83 -11.52
C LYS A 51 -1.42 -1.15 -12.62
N ASP A 52 -0.23 -0.55 -12.54
CA ASP A 52 0.83 -0.74 -13.53
C ASP A 52 1.40 -2.17 -13.46
N ALA A 53 1.45 -2.74 -12.25
CA ALA A 53 1.81 -4.13 -12.04
C ALA A 53 0.83 -5.08 -12.75
N ILE A 54 -0.48 -4.88 -12.54
CA ILE A 54 -1.51 -5.67 -13.23
C ILE A 54 -1.41 -5.52 -14.76
N ALA A 55 -1.15 -4.30 -15.26
CA ALA A 55 -0.97 -4.08 -16.70
C ALA A 55 0.24 -4.86 -17.25
N THR A 56 1.34 -4.91 -16.50
CA THR A 56 2.54 -5.67 -16.85
C THR A 56 2.27 -7.18 -16.89
N ILE A 57 1.60 -7.70 -15.86
CA ILE A 57 1.24 -9.12 -15.76
C ILE A 57 0.34 -9.53 -16.93
N ARG A 58 -0.61 -8.68 -17.32
CA ARG A 58 -1.58 -8.95 -18.40
C ARG A 58 -1.08 -8.60 -19.80
N ASN A 59 0.16 -8.15 -19.95
CA ASN A 59 0.70 -7.78 -21.24
C ASN A 59 0.74 -9.00 -22.19
N PRO A 60 0.10 -8.97 -23.38
CA PRO A 60 0.14 -10.09 -24.31
C PRO A 60 1.52 -10.31 -24.94
N PHE A 61 2.39 -9.29 -24.94
CA PHE A 61 3.73 -9.40 -25.48
C PHE A 61 4.65 -10.08 -24.46
N SER A 62 5.21 -11.22 -24.83
CA SER A 62 6.21 -11.96 -24.04
C SER A 62 7.54 -12.03 -24.76
N SER A 63 8.64 -11.90 -24.04
CA SER A 63 9.97 -12.18 -24.56
C SER A 63 10.23 -13.68 -24.64
N SER A 64 11.14 -14.10 -25.53
CA SER A 64 11.52 -15.51 -25.72
C SER A 64 12.27 -16.12 -24.52
N ASN A 65 12.56 -15.32 -23.49
CA ASN A 65 13.22 -15.78 -22.27
C ASN A 65 12.30 -15.92 -21.06
N GLU A 66 11.05 -15.48 -21.16
CA GLU A 66 10.05 -15.63 -20.09
C GLU A 66 9.45 -17.05 -20.08
N GLY A 67 9.03 -17.52 -18.91
CA GLY A 67 8.36 -18.81 -18.73
C GLY A 67 9.33 -19.99 -18.49
N LYS A 68 10.64 -19.77 -18.64
CA LYS A 68 11.68 -20.80 -18.48
C LYS A 68 12.10 -21.05 -17.03
N SER A 69 11.59 -20.25 -16.10
CA SER A 69 11.89 -20.38 -14.66
C SER A 69 11.16 -21.55 -13.99
N ARG A 70 10.26 -22.24 -14.71
CA ARG A 70 9.54 -23.42 -14.23
C ARG A 70 10.46 -24.64 -14.13
N GLN A 71 10.27 -25.44 -13.08
CA GLN A 71 10.85 -26.78 -13.01
C GLN A 71 10.12 -27.70 -14.00
N ARG A 72 10.83 -28.17 -15.03
CA ARG A 72 10.30 -29.09 -16.05
C ARG A 72 10.19 -30.51 -15.51
N GLY A 73 9.20 -31.26 -15.98
CA GLY A 73 9.02 -32.67 -15.65
C GLY A 73 10.01 -33.57 -16.39
N ASP A 74 10.38 -34.71 -15.78
CA ASP A 74 11.39 -35.64 -16.30
C ASP A 74 11.03 -36.30 -17.65
N HIS A 75 9.73 -36.30 -18.01
CA HIS A 75 9.21 -36.96 -19.22
C HIS A 75 8.36 -36.03 -20.11
N GLU A 76 8.53 -34.71 -20.01
CA GLU A 76 7.81 -33.77 -20.87
C GLU A 76 8.35 -33.81 -22.31
N THR A 77 7.45 -33.86 -23.29
CA THR A 77 7.83 -33.66 -24.69
C THR A 77 8.21 -32.20 -24.92
N LYS A 78 8.90 -31.89 -26.03
CA LYS A 78 9.27 -30.51 -26.35
C LYS A 78 8.04 -29.63 -26.55
N GLU A 79 7.02 -30.14 -27.25
CA GLU A 79 5.77 -29.41 -27.43
C GLU A 79 5.06 -29.14 -26.09
N ASP A 80 5.02 -30.13 -25.19
CA ASP A 80 4.39 -29.96 -23.86
C ASP A 80 5.15 -28.93 -23.02
N ALA A 81 6.47 -28.99 -23.01
CA ALA A 81 7.31 -28.03 -22.29
C ALA A 81 7.09 -26.59 -22.80
N GLU A 82 7.02 -26.38 -24.11
CA GLU A 82 6.78 -25.06 -24.70
C GLU A 82 5.35 -24.52 -24.43
N LEU A 83 4.35 -25.40 -24.33
CA LEU A 83 3.00 -25.00 -23.95
C LEU A 83 2.92 -24.59 -22.48
N LEU A 84 3.51 -25.39 -21.60
CA LEU A 84 3.52 -25.15 -20.15
C LEU A 84 4.34 -23.92 -19.78
N ASP A 85 5.51 -23.73 -20.41
CA ASP A 85 6.36 -22.55 -20.19
C ASP A 85 5.60 -21.27 -20.59
N ARG A 86 4.84 -21.29 -21.70
CA ARG A 86 3.97 -20.16 -22.10
C ARG A 86 2.89 -19.84 -21.06
N GLY A 87 2.27 -20.86 -20.47
CA GLY A 87 1.31 -20.68 -19.38
C GLY A 87 1.94 -20.10 -18.11
N TYR A 88 3.20 -20.44 -17.85
CA TYR A 88 3.93 -20.03 -16.65
C TYR A 88 4.38 -18.55 -16.66
N ILE A 89 4.42 -17.90 -17.82
CA ILE A 89 4.83 -16.49 -17.98
C ILE A 89 4.06 -15.56 -17.03
N VAL A 90 2.76 -15.76 -16.88
CA VAL A 90 1.90 -14.94 -16.00
C VAL A 90 2.33 -15.09 -14.54
N PHE A 91 2.69 -16.31 -14.12
CA PHE A 91 3.16 -16.59 -12.77
C PHE A 91 4.53 -15.96 -12.51
N GLU A 92 5.46 -16.08 -13.46
CA GLU A 92 6.79 -15.46 -13.36
C GLU A 92 6.69 -13.93 -13.22
N ARG A 93 5.83 -13.28 -14.02
CA ARG A 93 5.58 -11.84 -13.90
C ARG A 93 4.91 -11.43 -12.59
N TYR A 94 4.00 -12.27 -12.10
CA TYR A 94 3.35 -12.04 -10.81
C TYR A 94 4.38 -12.10 -9.66
N GLU A 95 5.23 -13.14 -9.63
CA GLU A 95 6.27 -13.27 -8.62
C GLU A 95 7.28 -12.12 -8.69
N ALA A 96 7.64 -11.64 -9.89
CA ALA A 96 8.52 -10.48 -10.05
C ALA A 96 7.97 -9.17 -9.44
N GLN A 97 6.64 -9.06 -9.28
CA GLN A 97 5.97 -7.86 -8.75
C GLN A 97 5.27 -8.09 -7.41
N LYS A 98 5.50 -9.25 -6.80
CA LYS A 98 4.85 -9.67 -5.55
C LYS A 98 5.02 -8.67 -4.42
N GLU A 99 6.20 -8.06 -4.32
CA GLU A 99 6.52 -7.08 -3.28
C GLU A 99 5.58 -5.87 -3.31
N ILE A 100 5.18 -5.41 -4.50
CA ILE A 100 4.23 -4.29 -4.67
C ILE A 100 2.89 -4.64 -4.04
N PHE A 101 2.39 -5.86 -4.29
CA PHE A 101 1.13 -6.31 -3.70
C PHE A 101 1.24 -6.48 -2.18
N VAL A 102 2.34 -7.03 -1.69
CA VAL A 102 2.59 -7.20 -0.24
C VAL A 102 2.65 -5.83 0.46
N HIS A 103 3.35 -4.87 -0.14
CA HIS A 103 3.44 -3.50 0.36
C HIS A 103 2.05 -2.86 0.43
N PHE A 104 1.30 -2.91 -0.68
CA PHE A 104 -0.08 -2.41 -0.74
C PHE A 104 -1.00 -3.01 0.34
N TYR A 105 -0.92 -4.32 0.59
CA TYR A 105 -1.69 -4.95 1.68
C TYR A 105 -1.27 -4.51 3.06
N THR A 106 0.00 -4.21 3.26
CA THR A 106 0.50 -3.73 4.55
C THR A 106 -0.01 -2.32 4.82
N LEU A 107 -0.09 -1.48 3.80
CA LEU A 107 -0.66 -0.13 3.89
C LEU A 107 -2.12 -0.14 4.32
N LYS A 108 -2.91 -1.15 3.94
CA LYS A 108 -4.30 -1.31 4.40
C LYS A 108 -4.42 -1.18 5.92
N TYR A 109 -3.58 -1.86 6.68
CA TYR A 109 -3.66 -1.84 8.16
C TYR A 109 -3.27 -0.48 8.73
N ARG A 110 -2.26 0.19 8.16
CA ARG A 110 -1.86 1.56 8.53
C ARG A 110 -2.97 2.56 8.22
N PHE A 111 -3.62 2.41 7.07
CA PHE A 111 -4.72 3.23 6.62
C PHE A 111 -5.93 3.08 7.53
N MET A 112 -6.32 1.84 7.85
CA MET A 112 -7.42 1.56 8.78
C MET A 112 -7.18 2.15 10.18
N ALA A 113 -5.95 2.11 10.67
CA ALA A 113 -5.59 2.70 11.97
C ALA A 113 -5.71 4.24 11.97
N SER A 114 -5.54 4.90 10.82
CA SER A 114 -5.51 6.36 10.71
C SER A 114 -6.84 6.97 10.27
N PHE A 115 -7.61 6.25 9.44
CA PHE A 115 -8.84 6.72 8.80
C PHE A 115 -10.11 5.98 9.27
N GLY A 116 -9.98 4.85 9.97
CA GLY A 116 -11.10 4.03 10.43
C GLY A 116 -11.29 2.74 9.62
N HIS A 117 -12.10 1.82 10.16
CA HIS A 117 -12.28 0.46 9.61
C HIS A 117 -13.10 0.44 8.30
N ASP A 118 -14.00 1.40 8.11
CA ASP A 118 -14.98 1.42 7.02
C ASP A 118 -14.32 1.49 5.63
N GLN A 119 -13.08 1.99 5.56
CA GLN A 119 -12.35 2.17 4.30
C GLN A 119 -11.66 0.89 3.79
N LYS A 120 -11.82 -0.25 4.46
CA LYS A 120 -11.18 -1.53 4.05
C LYS A 120 -11.66 -2.01 2.67
N GLU A 121 -12.88 -1.64 2.28
CA GLU A 121 -13.52 -2.11 1.05
C GLU A 121 -12.71 -1.76 -0.20
N ILE A 122 -12.03 -0.61 -0.20
CA ILE A 122 -11.21 -0.16 -1.33
C ILE A 122 -10.05 -1.14 -1.57
N PHE A 123 -9.41 -1.62 -0.51
CA PHE A 123 -8.33 -2.60 -0.60
C PHE A 123 -8.84 -4.00 -0.95
N GLU A 124 -10.01 -4.39 -0.44
CA GLU A 124 -10.64 -5.67 -0.78
C GLU A 124 -11.07 -5.74 -2.24
N GLU A 125 -11.55 -4.64 -2.80
CA GLU A 125 -11.92 -4.53 -4.21
C GLU A 125 -10.70 -4.70 -5.13
N CYS A 126 -9.59 -4.05 -4.80
CA CYS A 126 -8.33 -4.25 -5.54
C CYS A 126 -7.86 -5.71 -5.49
N ASN A 127 -7.97 -6.38 -4.34
CA ASN A 127 -7.67 -7.82 -4.22
C ASN A 127 -8.51 -8.67 -5.16
N ARG A 128 -9.81 -8.36 -5.24
CA ARG A 128 -10.76 -9.10 -6.07
C ARG A 128 -10.36 -9.03 -7.54
N ILE A 129 -9.90 -7.86 -7.99
CA ILE A 129 -9.42 -7.65 -9.37
C ILE A 129 -8.12 -8.43 -9.62
N LEU A 130 -7.21 -8.49 -8.64
CA LEU A 130 -5.95 -9.23 -8.72
C LEU A 130 -6.16 -10.75 -8.79
N ARG A 131 -7.13 -11.28 -8.05
CA ARG A 131 -7.39 -12.74 -8.01
C ARG A 131 -7.98 -13.30 -9.30
N LYS A 132 -8.66 -12.48 -10.10
CA LYS A 132 -9.26 -12.90 -11.39
C LYS A 132 -8.23 -13.48 -12.37
N PRO A 133 -7.13 -12.80 -12.72
CA PRO A 133 -6.12 -13.34 -13.63
C PRO A 133 -5.42 -14.58 -13.07
N LEU A 134 -5.20 -14.65 -11.74
CA LEU A 134 -4.54 -15.81 -11.13
C LEU A 134 -5.35 -17.11 -11.29
N LYS A 135 -6.69 -17.03 -11.16
CA LYS A 135 -7.57 -18.20 -11.33
C LYS A 135 -7.61 -18.76 -12.75
N VAL A 136 -7.41 -17.91 -13.75
CA VAL A 136 -7.39 -18.35 -15.15
C VAL A 136 -6.14 -19.19 -15.42
N ALA A 137 -4.99 -18.82 -14.84
CA ALA A 137 -3.75 -19.57 -14.99
C ALA A 137 -3.74 -20.93 -14.24
N THR A 138 -4.51 -21.07 -13.16
CA THR A 138 -4.59 -22.31 -12.37
C THR A 138 -5.59 -23.33 -12.90
N HIS A 139 -6.47 -22.95 -13.83
CA HIS A 139 -7.44 -23.87 -14.45
C HIS A 139 -7.00 -24.41 -15.82
N SER A 140 -5.80 -24.06 -16.27
CA SER A 140 -5.15 -24.58 -17.48
C SER A 140 -4.23 -25.77 -17.23
N THR A 141 -4.28 -26.36 -16.04
CA THR A 141 -3.66 -27.66 -15.67
C THR A 141 -4.72 -28.74 -15.55
#